data_AF-A0A376RFU6-F1
#
_entry.id   AF-A0A376RFU6-F1
#
_cell.length_a   1.000
_cell.length_b   1.000
_cell.length_c   1.000
_cell.angle_alpha   90.00
_cell.angle_beta   90.00
_cell.angle_gamma   90.00
#
_symmetry.space_group_name_H-M   'P 1'
#
loop_
_entity.id
_entity.type
_entity.pdbx_description
1 polymer ?
#
loop_
_entity_poly.entity_id
_entity_poly.type
_entity_poly.pdbx_seq_one_letter_code
_entity_poly.pdbx_strand_id
1 'polypeptide(L)'
;MKMLEDAFSYANQLGARQGAGAVYLHAHHPDILRFLDTKRENADEKIRIKTLSLGVVIPDITFHLAKENAQMALFSPYDVERVYGKPFADIAISEHYDELVADERIRKKYLNARDFFQRLAEIQFESGYPYIMYEDTVNRANPIAGRHKYE
;
A
#
# COMPACT_ATOMS: atom_id res chain seq x y z
N MET A 1 -10.72 -5.03 4.64
CA MET A 1 -9.84 -6.12 5.11
C MET A 1 -10.57 -7.13 5.98
N LYS A 2 -11.17 -6.75 7.12
CA LYS A 2 -11.81 -7.72 8.03
C LYS A 2 -12.87 -8.62 7.36
N MET A 3 -13.79 -8.03 6.60
CA MET A 3 -14.78 -8.79 5.84
C MET A 3 -14.16 -9.78 4.84
N LEU A 4 -13.02 -9.43 4.21
CA LEU A 4 -12.34 -10.33 3.28
C LEU A 4 -11.72 -11.51 4.04
N GLU A 5 -11.12 -11.25 5.19
CA GLU A 5 -10.58 -12.32 6.04
C GLU A 5 -11.67 -13.29 6.50
N ASP A 6 -12.82 -12.77 6.94
CA ASP A 6 -13.96 -13.61 7.34
C ASP A 6 -14.49 -14.42 6.14
N ALA A 7 -14.54 -13.80 4.94
CA ALA A 7 -14.93 -14.48 3.71
C ALA A 7 -13.98 -15.62 3.33
N PHE A 8 -12.66 -15.42 3.36
CA PHE A 8 -11.68 -16.49 3.07
C PHE A 8 -11.65 -17.58 4.14
N SER A 9 -11.94 -17.23 5.40
CA SER A 9 -12.04 -18.20 6.49
C SER A 9 -13.30 -19.07 6.33
N TYR A 10 -14.40 -18.47 5.87
CA TYR A 10 -15.66 -19.16 5.57
C TYR A 10 -15.56 -20.05 4.33
N ALA A 11 -15.07 -19.49 3.21
CA ALA A 11 -14.92 -20.18 1.93
C ALA A 11 -13.62 -21.00 1.89
N ASN A 12 -13.58 -22.07 2.69
CA ASN A 12 -12.46 -23.02 2.72
C ASN A 12 -12.68 -24.19 1.74
N GLN A 13 -11.59 -24.87 1.36
CA GLN A 13 -11.61 -25.95 0.36
C GLN A 13 -12.18 -27.25 0.97
N LEU A 14 -13.48 -27.24 1.32
CA LEU A 14 -14.21 -28.35 1.93
C LEU A 14 -13.50 -28.95 3.16
N GLY A 15 -12.92 -28.09 4.01
CA GLY A 15 -12.20 -28.49 5.21
C GLY A 15 -10.75 -28.94 5.01
N ALA A 16 -10.22 -28.98 3.78
CA ALA A 16 -8.85 -29.41 3.52
C ALA A 16 -7.79 -28.31 3.71
N ARG A 17 -8.12 -27.05 3.37
CA ARG A 17 -7.25 -25.87 3.50
C ARG A 17 -8.06 -24.62 3.79
N GLN A 18 -7.53 -23.77 4.67
CA GLN A 18 -8.04 -22.41 4.88
C GLN A 18 -7.94 -21.62 3.56
N GLY A 19 -8.93 -20.76 3.28
CA GLY A 19 -8.85 -19.85 2.14
C GLY A 19 -7.65 -18.92 2.29
N ALA A 20 -6.99 -18.64 1.18
CA ALA A 20 -5.86 -17.72 1.11
C ALA A 20 -6.26 -16.47 0.33
N GLY A 21 -5.93 -15.30 0.87
CA GLY A 21 -6.14 -14.03 0.20
C GLY A 21 -4.95 -13.11 0.45
N ALA A 22 -4.68 -12.24 -0.52
CA ALA A 22 -3.69 -11.18 -0.39
C ALA A 22 -4.37 -9.84 -0.66
N VAL A 23 -3.92 -8.80 0.04
CA VAL A 23 -4.38 -7.43 -0.17
C VAL A 23 -3.17 -6.55 -0.41
N TYR A 24 -3.23 -5.70 -1.42
CA TYR A 24 -2.18 -4.75 -1.75
C TYR A 24 -2.64 -3.33 -1.42
N LEU A 25 -1.73 -2.52 -0.90
CA LEU A 25 -1.96 -1.09 -0.67
C LEU A 25 -0.77 -0.27 -1.14
N HIS A 26 -1.06 0.91 -1.69
CA HIS A 26 -0.04 1.83 -2.15
C HIS A 26 0.68 2.54 -1.00
N ALA A 27 2.00 2.67 -1.06
CA ALA A 27 2.82 3.28 0.00
C ALA A 27 2.41 4.73 0.31
N HIS A 28 1.99 5.48 -0.72
CA HIS A 28 1.47 6.85 -0.58
C HIS A 28 -0.02 6.94 -0.20
N HIS A 29 -0.64 5.85 0.25
CA HIS A 29 -2.04 5.85 0.72
C HIS A 29 -2.14 6.34 2.18
N PRO A 30 -3.14 7.14 2.58
CA PRO A 30 -3.26 7.73 3.93
C PRO A 30 -3.36 6.72 5.08
N ASP A 31 -3.80 5.50 4.78
CA ASP A 31 -3.94 4.41 5.75
C ASP A 31 -2.76 3.42 5.75
N ILE A 32 -1.66 3.71 5.06
CA ILE A 32 -0.53 2.78 4.92
C ILE A 32 0.02 2.28 6.26
N LEU A 33 0.18 3.16 7.26
CA LEU A 33 0.68 2.74 8.57
C LEU A 33 -0.32 1.85 9.31
N ARG A 34 -1.61 2.20 9.26
CA ARG A 34 -2.68 1.40 9.87
C ARG A 34 -2.81 0.03 9.20
N PHE A 35 -2.61 -0.02 7.88
CA PHE A 35 -2.60 -1.24 7.10
C PHE A 35 -1.47 -2.18 7.56
N LEU A 36 -0.26 -1.64 7.66
CA LEU A 36 0.91 -2.35 8.17
C LEU A 36 0.73 -2.83 9.62
N ASP A 37 0.17 -2.00 10.50
CA ASP A 37 -0.06 -2.33 11.90
C ASP A 37 -1.06 -3.49 12.11
N THR A 38 -1.87 -3.86 11.11
CA THR A 38 -2.78 -5.01 11.23
C THR A 38 -2.07 -6.35 11.39
N LYS A 39 -0.79 -6.43 11.03
CA LYS A 39 0.04 -7.64 11.15
C LYS A 39 0.90 -7.72 12.39
N ARG A 40 1.00 -6.64 13.18
CA ARG A 40 1.71 -6.67 14.46
C ARG A 40 1.07 -7.69 15.41
N GLU A 41 1.90 -8.47 16.11
CA GLU A 41 1.41 -9.45 17.08
C GLU A 41 0.62 -8.81 18.22
N ASN A 42 1.03 -7.62 18.66
CA ASN A 42 0.43 -6.85 19.75
C ASN A 42 -0.71 -5.92 19.30
N ALA A 43 -1.22 -6.05 18.08
CA ALA A 43 -2.36 -5.28 17.60
C ALA A 43 -3.66 -5.69 18.34
N ASP A 44 -4.57 -4.73 18.53
CA ASP A 44 -5.92 -4.99 19.07
C ASP A 44 -6.64 -6.05 18.20
N GLU A 45 -7.32 -7.00 18.83
CA GLU A 45 -7.94 -8.13 18.13
C GLU A 45 -8.98 -7.71 17.08
N LYS A 46 -9.60 -6.53 17.26
CA LYS A 46 -10.54 -5.97 16.28
C LYS A 46 -9.89 -5.51 14.98
N ILE A 47 -8.60 -5.12 15.03
CA ILE A 47 -7.84 -4.66 13.87
C ILE A 47 -6.88 -5.72 13.33
N ARG A 48 -6.55 -6.74 14.13
CA ARG A 48 -5.60 -7.78 13.76
C ARG A 48 -6.14 -8.64 12.61
N ILE A 49 -5.27 -8.86 11.63
CA ILE A 49 -5.53 -9.67 10.44
C ILE A 49 -4.62 -10.91 10.46
N LYS A 50 -5.18 -12.09 10.67
CA LYS A 50 -4.46 -13.35 10.90
C LYS A 50 -4.09 -14.04 9.58
N THR A 51 -5.04 -14.21 8.67
CA THR A 51 -4.89 -15.10 7.49
C THR A 51 -4.56 -14.39 6.19
N LEU A 52 -4.96 -13.13 5.99
CA LEU A 52 -4.65 -12.40 4.76
C LEU A 52 -3.16 -12.05 4.68
N SER A 53 -2.52 -12.30 3.55
CA SER A 53 -1.19 -11.76 3.25
C SER A 53 -1.30 -10.28 2.91
N LEU A 54 -0.28 -9.50 3.28
CA LEU A 54 -0.20 -8.07 2.93
C LEU A 54 0.82 -7.87 1.82
N GLY A 55 0.52 -6.94 0.92
CA GLY A 55 1.43 -6.43 -0.09
C GLY A 55 1.46 -4.91 -0.07
N VAL A 56 2.62 -4.34 -0.34
CA VAL A 56 2.83 -2.90 -0.45
C VAL A 56 3.43 -2.58 -1.81
N VAL A 57 2.86 -1.56 -2.42
CA VAL A 57 3.28 -1.01 -3.70
C VAL A 57 4.14 0.20 -3.44
N ILE A 58 5.38 0.17 -3.91
CA ILE A 58 6.36 1.23 -3.64
C ILE A 58 6.85 1.80 -4.97
N PRO A 59 6.56 3.09 -5.25
CA PRO A 59 7.14 3.80 -6.37
C PRO A 59 8.59 4.25 -6.09
N ASP A 60 9.34 4.55 -7.15
CA ASP A 60 10.75 4.97 -7.11
C ASP A 60 10.91 6.26 -6.24
N ILE A 61 9.94 7.19 -6.29
CA ILE A 61 9.96 8.43 -5.48
C ILE A 61 10.06 8.17 -3.97
N THR A 62 9.44 7.09 -3.46
CA THR A 62 9.52 6.75 -2.04
C THR A 62 10.97 6.47 -1.60
N PHE A 63 11.77 5.83 -2.46
CA PHE A 63 13.18 5.58 -2.20
C PHE A 63 14.02 6.85 -2.25
N HIS A 64 13.75 7.75 -3.21
CA HIS A 64 14.41 9.05 -3.28
C HIS A 64 14.19 9.86 -2.00
N LEU A 65 12.94 9.93 -1.53
CA LEU A 65 12.59 10.61 -0.28
C LEU A 65 13.29 9.97 0.93
N ALA A 66 13.34 8.64 1.01
CA ALA A 66 14.02 7.95 2.10
C ALA A 66 15.54 8.17 2.09
N LYS A 67 16.17 8.16 0.91
CA LYS A 67 17.60 8.44 0.74
C LYS A 67 17.95 9.82 1.32
N GLU A 68 17.12 10.81 1.03
CA GLU A 68 17.29 12.20 1.46
C GLU A 68 16.78 12.48 2.88
N ASN A 69 16.22 11.48 3.57
CA ASN A 69 15.55 11.66 4.87
C ASN A 69 14.41 12.68 4.84
N ALA A 70 13.70 12.75 3.71
CA ALA A 70 12.60 13.68 3.47
C ALA A 70 11.26 13.16 3.99
N GLN A 71 10.27 14.05 4.02
CA GLN A 71 8.88 13.70 4.30
C GLN A 71 8.22 13.08 3.07
N MET A 72 7.51 11.98 3.28
CA MET A 72 6.66 11.32 2.31
C MET A 72 5.23 11.81 2.46
N ALA A 73 4.67 12.34 1.37
CA ALA A 73 3.27 12.74 1.30
C ALA A 73 2.36 11.53 1.04
N LEU A 74 1.27 11.42 1.80
CA LEU A 74 0.19 10.48 1.59
C LEU A 74 -1.03 11.22 1.06
N PHE A 75 -1.55 10.82 -0.08
CA PHE A 75 -2.60 11.58 -0.79
C PHE A 75 -3.97 10.96 -0.58
N SER A 76 -5.00 11.77 -0.35
CA SER A 76 -6.38 11.28 -0.27
C SER A 76 -6.83 10.72 -1.63
N PRO A 77 -7.14 9.40 -1.75
CA PRO A 77 -7.59 8.84 -3.03
C PRO A 77 -8.87 9.49 -3.55
N TYR A 78 -9.77 9.85 -2.62
CA TYR A 78 -11.02 10.52 -2.91
C TYR A 78 -10.82 11.91 -3.54
N ASP A 79 -9.88 12.71 -3.03
CA ASP A 79 -9.62 14.03 -3.60
C ASP A 79 -8.88 13.90 -4.94
N VAL A 80 -7.92 12.98 -5.04
CA VAL A 80 -7.20 12.69 -6.30
C VAL A 80 -8.18 12.32 -7.40
N GLU A 81 -9.13 11.41 -7.13
CA GLU A 81 -10.13 11.00 -8.11
C GLU A 81 -11.02 12.16 -8.57
N ARG A 82 -11.42 13.05 -7.64
CA ARG A 82 -12.23 14.22 -7.98
C ARG A 82 -11.48 15.27 -8.80
N VAL A 83 -10.18 15.43 -8.57
CA VAL A 83 -9.36 16.42 -9.27
C VAL A 83 -8.89 15.90 -10.63
N TYR A 84 -8.44 14.65 -10.70
CA TYR A 84 -7.85 14.05 -11.90
C TYR A 84 -8.84 13.24 -12.74
N GLY A 85 -10.04 12.96 -12.22
CA GLY A 85 -11.04 12.12 -12.91
C GLY A 85 -10.62 10.66 -13.06
N LYS A 86 -9.63 10.21 -12.28
CA LYS A 86 -9.07 8.85 -12.32
C LYS A 86 -8.88 8.29 -10.92
N PRO A 87 -9.14 7.00 -10.69
CA PRO A 87 -8.82 6.36 -9.42
C PRO A 87 -7.34 6.53 -9.05
N PHE A 88 -7.06 6.59 -7.75
CA PHE A 88 -5.69 6.78 -7.25
C PHE A 88 -4.68 5.75 -7.80
N ALA A 89 -5.10 4.49 -7.96
CA ALA A 89 -4.28 3.41 -8.51
C ALA A 89 -3.90 3.59 -9.99
N ASP A 90 -4.56 4.50 -10.70
CA ASP A 90 -4.33 4.77 -12.12
C ASP A 90 -3.42 5.99 -12.35
N ILE A 91 -3.01 6.66 -11.26
CA ILE A 91 -2.10 7.82 -11.30
C ILE A 91 -0.67 7.35 -11.07
N ALA A 92 0.24 7.82 -11.93
CA ALA A 92 1.67 7.60 -11.76
C ALA A 92 2.23 8.49 -10.64
N ILE A 93 2.33 7.95 -9.42
CA ILE A 93 2.70 8.76 -8.25
C ILE A 93 4.10 9.35 -8.38
N SER A 94 5.09 8.61 -8.90
CA SER A 94 6.44 9.16 -9.13
C SER A 94 6.45 10.33 -10.12
N GLU A 95 5.63 10.25 -11.19
CA GLU A 95 5.61 11.28 -12.24
C GLU A 95 4.88 12.55 -11.80
N HIS A 96 3.83 12.40 -10.99
CA HIS A 96 2.98 13.51 -10.56
C HIS A 96 3.23 13.94 -9.11
N TYR A 97 4.29 13.47 -8.45
CA TYR A 97 4.47 13.67 -7.00
C TYR A 97 4.44 15.15 -6.61
N ASP A 98 5.23 15.99 -7.29
CA ASP A 98 5.34 17.41 -6.97
C ASP A 98 4.04 18.17 -7.29
N GLU A 99 3.36 17.81 -8.39
CA GLU A 99 2.05 18.36 -8.75
C GLU A 99 0.99 18.04 -7.69
N LEU A 100 0.94 16.77 -7.28
CA LEU A 100 0.04 16.28 -6.24
C LEU A 100 0.33 16.98 -4.91
N VAL A 101 1.60 17.18 -4.56
CA VAL A 101 2.02 17.91 -3.34
C VAL A 101 1.57 19.37 -3.39
N ALA A 102 1.75 20.04 -4.52
CA ALA A 102 1.42 21.46 -4.70
C ALA A 102 -0.10 21.73 -4.75
N ASP A 103 -0.93 20.76 -5.15
CA ASP A 103 -2.37 20.99 -5.32
C ASP A 103 -3.14 21.05 -4.00
N GLU A 104 -3.47 22.25 -3.52
CA GLU A 104 -4.21 22.48 -2.26
C GLU A 104 -5.57 21.78 -2.17
N ARG A 105 -6.17 21.38 -3.29
CA ARG A 105 -7.46 20.66 -3.32
C ARG A 105 -7.33 19.22 -2.82
N ILE A 106 -6.12 18.67 -2.81
CA ILE A 106 -5.83 17.30 -2.38
C ILE A 106 -5.37 17.30 -0.92
N ARG A 107 -6.15 16.65 -0.04
CA ARG A 107 -5.72 16.46 1.35
C ARG A 107 -4.52 15.52 1.40
N LYS A 108 -3.54 15.91 2.22
CA LYS A 108 -2.29 15.19 2.41
C LYS A 108 -2.04 14.91 3.89
N LYS A 109 -1.42 13.78 4.17
CA LYS A 109 -0.71 13.53 5.42
C LYS A 109 0.77 13.39 5.11
N TYR A 110 1.62 13.56 6.11
CA TYR A 110 3.06 13.42 5.95
C TYR A 110 3.61 12.47 7.00
N LEU A 111 4.66 11.75 6.64
CA LEU A 111 5.45 10.95 7.55
C LEU A 111 6.90 10.86 7.04
N ASN A 112 7.86 10.52 7.90
CA ASN A 112 9.25 10.38 7.48
C ASN A 112 9.42 9.11 6.60
N ALA A 113 10.01 9.27 5.41
CA ALA A 113 10.16 8.16 4.47
C ALA A 113 11.06 7.01 5.01
N ARG A 114 12.09 7.31 5.81
CA ARG A 114 12.92 6.27 6.45
C ARG A 114 12.15 5.52 7.53
N ASP A 115 11.36 6.22 8.33
CA ASP A 115 10.53 5.59 9.36
C ASP A 115 9.53 4.60 8.73
N PHE A 116 9.00 4.92 7.54
CA PHE A 116 8.17 4.00 6.78
C PHE A 116 8.92 2.71 6.42
N PHE A 117 10.12 2.80 5.84
CA PHE A 117 10.91 1.61 5.49
C PHE A 117 11.36 0.83 6.73
N GLN A 118 11.70 1.52 7.83
CA GLN A 118 12.01 0.85 9.09
C GLN A 118 10.81 0.03 9.58
N ARG A 119 9.61 0.64 9.58
CA ARG A 119 8.37 -0.02 9.96
C ARG A 119 8.05 -1.22 9.05
N LEU A 120 8.28 -1.07 7.75
CA LEU A 120 8.10 -2.11 6.75
C LEU A 120 9.00 -3.32 7.06
N ALA A 121 10.29 -3.06 7.33
CA ALA A 121 11.28 -4.10 7.61
C ALA A 121 11.01 -4.81 8.95
N GLU A 122 10.58 -4.10 9.99
CA GLU A 122 10.19 -4.70 11.27
C GLU A 122 9.06 -5.72 11.09
N ILE A 123 8.00 -5.37 10.35
CA ILE A 123 6.85 -6.26 10.14
C ILE A 123 7.24 -7.45 9.24
N GLN A 124 8.10 -7.21 8.25
CA GLN A 124 8.63 -8.27 7.39
C GLN A 124 9.50 -9.25 8.16
N PHE A 125 10.27 -8.77 9.13
CA PHE A 125 11.04 -9.62 10.03
C PHE A 125 10.13 -10.46 10.95
N GLU A 126 9.05 -9.87 11.49
CA GLU A 126 8.11 -10.57 12.37
C GLU A 126 7.27 -11.63 11.64
N SER A 127 6.81 -11.34 10.42
CA SER A 127 5.72 -12.09 9.77
C SER A 127 6.04 -12.62 8.36
N GLY A 128 7.19 -12.26 7.78
CA GLY A 128 7.54 -12.56 6.39
C GLY A 128 6.85 -11.65 5.35
N TYR A 129 5.91 -10.80 5.78
CA TYR A 129 5.14 -9.86 4.96
C TYR A 129 5.40 -8.42 5.42
N PRO A 130 5.26 -7.40 4.57
CA PRO A 130 4.52 -7.42 3.30
C PRO A 130 5.35 -7.89 2.10
N TYR A 131 4.65 -8.37 1.07
CA TYR A 131 5.20 -8.41 -0.28
C TYR A 131 5.51 -7.00 -0.75
N ILE A 132 6.57 -6.82 -1.53
CA ILE A 132 6.93 -5.52 -2.08
C ILE A 132 6.85 -5.61 -3.59
N MET A 133 6.11 -4.69 -4.21
CA MET A 133 6.15 -4.51 -5.66
C MET A 133 6.66 -3.12 -6.01
N TYR A 134 7.74 -3.07 -6.80
CA TYR A 134 8.31 -1.83 -7.31
C TYR A 134 7.52 -1.33 -8.52
N GLU A 135 6.59 -0.41 -8.27
CA GLU A 135 5.60 0.05 -9.25
C GLU A 135 6.24 0.52 -10.56
N ASP A 136 7.19 1.44 -10.48
CA ASP A 136 7.78 2.07 -11.65
C ASP A 136 8.67 1.09 -12.43
N THR A 137 9.36 0.19 -11.74
CA THR A 137 10.16 -0.86 -12.39
C THR A 137 9.26 -1.81 -13.17
N VAL A 138 8.14 -2.24 -12.60
CA VAL A 138 7.17 -3.12 -13.26
C VAL A 138 6.52 -2.42 -14.45
N ASN A 139 6.04 -1.18 -14.28
CA ASN A 139 5.38 -0.45 -15.35
C ASN A 139 6.32 -0.07 -16.50
N ARG A 140 7.58 0.28 -16.20
CA ARG A 140 8.61 0.57 -17.21
C ARG A 140 9.00 -0.65 -18.03
N ALA A 141 8.93 -1.85 -17.45
CA ALA A 141 9.21 -3.11 -18.13
C ALA A 141 7.95 -3.75 -18.78
N ASN A 142 6.76 -3.22 -18.53
CA ASN A 142 5.51 -3.77 -19.03
C ASN A 142 5.35 -3.49 -20.55
N PRO A 143 5.25 -4.51 -21.41
CA PRO A 143 5.06 -4.31 -22.85
C PRO A 143 3.60 -4.02 -23.24
N ILE A 144 2.65 -4.15 -22.31
CA ILE A 144 1.22 -3.97 -22.56
C ILE A 144 0.80 -2.53 -22.28
N ALA A 145 -0.04 -1.96 -23.15
CA ALA A 145 -0.59 -0.63 -22.97
C ALA A 145 -1.46 -0.54 -21.70
N GLY A 146 -1.19 0.45 -20.86
CA GLY A 146 -1.84 0.66 -19.57
C GLY A 146 -0.88 0.45 -18.39
N ARG A 147 -1.25 0.96 -17.21
CA ARG A 147 -0.51 0.69 -15.98
C ARG A 147 -0.90 -0.69 -15.44
N HIS A 148 0.09 -1.46 -14.99
CA HIS A 148 -0.16 -2.70 -14.28
C HIS A 148 -0.78 -2.37 -12.92
N LYS A 149 -1.99 -2.92 -12.71
CA LYS A 149 -2.77 -2.74 -11.49
C LYS A 149 -2.67 -4.02 -10.66
N TYR A 150 -2.76 -3.86 -9.35
CA TYR A 150 -2.84 -4.96 -8.39
C TYR A 150 -4.33 -5.29 -8.25
N GLU A 151 -4.76 -6.40 -8.85
CA GLU A 151 -6.11 -6.97 -8.66
C GLU A 151 -6.10 -8.08 -7.61
#